data_AF-A0A388SIF3-F1
#
_entry.id   AF-A0A388SIF3-F1
#
_cell.length_a   1.000
_cell.length_b   1.000
_cell.length_c   1.000
_cell.angle_alpha   90.00
_cell.angle_beta   90.00
_cell.angle_gamma   90.00
#
_symmetry.space_group_name_H-M   'P 1'
#
loop_
_entity.id
_entity.type
_entity.pdbx_description
1 polymer ?
#
loop_
_entity_poly.entity_id
_entity_poly.type
_entity_poly.pdbx_seq_one_letter_code
_entity_poly.pdbx_strand_id
1 'polypeptide(L)'
;MSVTASMWTGVSGLLAHGEKMNVLGNNIANVNTVGFKGSRMDFQDFINQDVYSAAGVSQVGRGVSIGAVFGDFSQGAFETTNDATDLAIGGKGFFQVRPKGQETAYYTRAGNFRFDNDGYLVDPHGYVLQGWEIERARPSLSTSTAQVTSTTSQIKGAGSPKDIKLDGFTCEPQHTSTITSAHNLDARDGGDKSVNATDPFMSIFNNWDGSADTPLSDSRFAYQTTVKVYDEGGTAHELTIYFDQVASDTVNNAASGKRYWEYMVTMNPSDDLRSVNGLNFAGTSAAGILMTGTLTFDTAGQLTDMTAFTIASGATGSLKDLNNWQPTTFSSNGYPLFVANFSGVSNASYTTPTASDEAEPYLMELNFGLKNLSNTWASAPASAAAIGSNASNLGGLGAQAERQSTAMTSYGGSSSMIFQKQDGYTFGFLQNITVDQDGVVHGRYSNGVILDLYQVTLYDFTSPTNLRREGGNLFSETRASGDALAGPANANGYGSINSNSLEQSNVDLAREFVQMITTQRGFQSNSKVITTTDTMLETVVNMKR
;
A
#
# COMPACT_ATOMS: atom_id res chain seq x y z
N MET A 1 -50.70 26.41 47.26
CA MET A 1 -50.27 25.81 45.97
C MET A 1 -51.41 25.95 45.00
N SER A 2 -51.21 26.54 43.82
CA SER A 2 -52.27 26.59 42.80
C SER A 2 -52.48 25.21 42.22
N VAL A 3 -53.73 24.75 42.15
CA VAL A 3 -54.11 23.46 41.56
C VAL A 3 -53.65 23.36 40.09
N THR A 4 -53.57 24.50 39.40
CA THR A 4 -53.05 24.57 38.03
C THR A 4 -51.55 24.26 37.95
N ALA A 5 -50.76 24.56 38.98
CA ALA A 5 -49.32 24.30 38.99
C ALA A 5 -49.04 22.79 39.17
N SER A 6 -49.79 22.08 40.01
CA SER A 6 -49.67 20.63 40.16
C SER A 6 -50.10 19.87 38.91
N MET A 7 -51.16 20.34 38.22
CA MET A 7 -51.53 19.79 36.92
C MET A 7 -50.44 19.99 35.88
N TRP A 8 -49.82 21.18 35.81
CA TRP A 8 -48.76 21.46 34.83
C TRP A 8 -47.50 20.62 35.08
N THR A 9 -47.10 20.44 36.35
CA THR A 9 -46.03 19.51 36.74
C THR A 9 -46.35 18.08 36.30
N GLY A 10 -47.57 17.58 36.55
CA GLY A 10 -48.01 16.24 36.14
C GLY A 10 -48.03 16.04 34.62
N VAL A 11 -48.54 17.03 33.86
CA VAL A 11 -48.58 16.99 32.39
C VAL A 11 -47.17 17.04 31.80
N SER A 12 -46.28 17.89 32.31
CA SER A 12 -44.89 17.99 31.84
C SER A 12 -44.14 16.66 32.01
N GLY A 13 -44.32 15.99 33.15
CA GLY A 13 -43.75 14.67 33.39
C GLY A 13 -44.36 13.56 32.54
N LEU A 14 -45.65 13.64 32.21
CA LEU A 14 -46.31 12.68 31.33
C LEU A 14 -45.76 12.79 29.90
N LEU A 15 -45.61 14.01 29.37
CA LEU A 15 -45.02 14.27 28.06
C LEU A 15 -43.55 13.82 28.01
N ALA A 16 -42.75 14.16 29.02
CA ALA A 16 -41.34 13.80 29.07
C ALA A 16 -41.13 12.27 29.14
N HIS A 17 -41.95 11.54 29.91
CA HIS A 17 -41.91 10.08 29.90
C HIS A 17 -42.46 9.45 28.61
N GLY A 18 -43.43 10.10 27.95
CA GLY A 18 -43.92 9.70 26.62
C GLY A 18 -42.81 9.75 25.56
N GLU A 19 -42.03 10.83 25.52
CA GLU A 19 -40.89 10.91 24.60
C GLU A 19 -39.75 9.97 24.97
N LYS A 20 -39.48 9.78 26.27
CA LYS A 20 -38.51 8.77 26.70
C LYS A 20 -38.92 7.37 26.24
N MET A 21 -40.21 7.05 26.29
CA MET A 21 -40.73 5.80 25.75
C MET A 21 -40.49 5.66 24.25
N ASN A 22 -40.67 6.72 23.47
CA ASN A 22 -40.38 6.71 22.03
C ASN A 22 -38.89 6.42 21.77
N VAL A 23 -37.99 7.05 22.53
CA VAL A 23 -36.53 6.82 22.41
C VAL A 23 -36.16 5.38 22.75
N LEU A 24 -36.66 4.84 23.88
CA LEU A 24 -36.43 3.45 24.27
C LEU A 24 -37.00 2.46 23.26
N GLY A 25 -38.21 2.72 22.75
CA GLY A 25 -38.84 1.91 21.70
C GLY A 25 -38.02 1.90 20.41
N ASN A 26 -37.45 3.05 20.03
CA ASN A 26 -36.56 3.16 18.87
C ASN A 26 -35.25 2.38 19.07
N ASN A 27 -34.65 2.45 20.26
CA ASN A 27 -33.45 1.67 20.58
C ASN A 27 -33.72 0.16 20.47
N ILE A 28 -34.82 -0.33 21.06
CA ILE A 28 -35.19 -1.75 21.02
C ILE A 28 -35.47 -2.21 19.58
N ALA A 29 -36.15 -1.39 18.78
CA ALA A 29 -36.45 -1.72 17.39
C ALA A 29 -35.19 -1.86 16.52
N ASN A 30 -34.13 -1.10 16.83
CA ASN A 30 -32.88 -1.07 16.07
C ASN A 30 -31.75 -1.91 16.70
N VAL A 31 -32.06 -2.86 17.57
CA VAL A 31 -31.05 -3.72 18.21
C VAL A 31 -30.28 -4.59 17.20
N ASN A 32 -30.91 -5.01 16.11
CA ASN A 32 -30.27 -5.84 15.08
C ASN A 32 -29.74 -5.00 13.90
N THR A 33 -29.83 -3.68 13.98
CA THR A 33 -29.37 -2.80 12.90
C THR A 33 -27.87 -2.59 13.04
N VAL A 34 -27.12 -2.98 12.01
CA VAL A 34 -25.66 -2.83 11.91
C VAL A 34 -25.25 -1.36 12.07
N GLY A 35 -24.27 -1.10 12.94
CA GLY A 35 -23.73 0.23 13.20
C GLY A 35 -24.68 1.18 13.92
N PHE A 36 -25.82 0.69 14.46
CA PHE A 36 -26.76 1.55 15.19
C PHE A 36 -26.18 2.00 16.53
N LYS A 37 -26.27 3.31 16.76
CA LYS A 37 -25.93 3.94 18.03
C LYS A 37 -27.19 4.31 18.77
N GLY A 38 -27.40 3.72 19.95
CA GLY A 38 -28.50 4.02 20.85
C GLY A 38 -28.63 5.51 21.14
N SER A 39 -29.85 5.95 21.44
CA SER A 39 -30.10 7.33 21.87
C SER A 39 -30.48 7.35 23.35
N ARG A 40 -29.93 8.31 24.08
CA ARG A 40 -30.25 8.56 25.48
C ARG A 40 -30.90 9.93 25.62
N MET A 41 -31.99 9.96 26.36
CA MET A 41 -32.71 11.19 26.71
C MET A 41 -32.40 11.58 28.15
N ASP A 42 -31.98 12.84 28.34
CA ASP A 42 -31.76 13.44 29.66
C ASP A 42 -32.87 14.43 30.00
N PHE A 43 -33.28 14.41 31.27
CA PHE A 43 -34.29 15.31 31.82
C PHE A 43 -33.64 16.56 32.40
N GLN A 44 -34.34 17.68 32.30
CA GLN A 44 -33.97 18.93 32.98
C GLN A 44 -35.18 19.48 33.73
N ASP A 45 -34.98 20.01 34.93
CA ASP A 45 -36.04 20.68 35.68
C ASP A 45 -36.44 22.03 35.04
N PHE A 46 -37.70 22.40 35.20
CA PHE A 46 -38.20 23.72 34.76
C PHE A 46 -37.95 24.75 35.86
N ILE A 47 -37.67 26.02 35.48
CA ILE A 47 -37.28 27.12 36.40
C ILE A 47 -38.07 27.11 37.72
N ASN A 48 -37.33 27.09 38.82
CA ASN A 48 -37.89 27.17 40.19
C ASN A 48 -38.50 28.54 40.45
N GLN A 49 -39.65 28.57 41.13
CA GLN A 49 -40.25 29.82 41.59
C GLN A 49 -39.83 30.08 43.04
N ASP A 50 -39.17 31.21 43.28
CA ASP A 50 -38.87 31.69 44.62
C ASP A 50 -40.17 32.16 45.29
N VAL A 51 -40.52 31.54 46.41
CA VAL A 51 -41.61 31.98 47.30
C VAL A 51 -40.97 32.63 48.52
N TYR A 52 -41.23 33.92 48.71
CA TYR A 52 -40.81 34.63 49.92
C TYR A 52 -41.73 34.24 51.08
N SER A 53 -41.15 33.54 52.06
CA SER A 53 -41.75 33.23 53.36
C SER A 53 -40.96 33.92 54.46
N ALA A 54 -41.61 34.25 55.59
CA ALA A 54 -41.01 34.93 56.73
C ALA A 54 -39.83 34.19 57.41
N ALA A 55 -39.51 32.96 56.97
CA ALA A 55 -38.41 32.12 57.48
C ALA A 55 -37.31 31.81 56.45
N GLY A 56 -37.31 32.44 55.27
CA GLY A 56 -36.28 32.25 54.23
C GLY A 56 -36.83 31.86 52.85
N VAL A 57 -35.93 31.76 51.86
CA VAL A 57 -36.25 31.45 50.46
C VAL A 57 -36.72 30.00 50.35
N SER A 58 -37.97 29.77 49.93
CA SER A 58 -38.47 28.44 49.57
C SER A 58 -38.67 28.36 48.07
N GLN A 59 -37.95 27.47 47.40
CA GLN A 59 -38.08 27.23 45.96
C GLN A 59 -39.06 26.10 45.69
N VAL A 60 -40.00 26.33 44.76
CA VAL A 60 -40.93 25.31 44.27
C VAL A 60 -40.64 25.03 42.80
N GLY A 61 -40.35 23.78 42.47
CA GLY A 61 -40.10 23.33 41.09
C GLY A 61 -41.38 23.31 40.26
N ARG A 62 -41.28 23.71 38.98
CA ARG A 62 -42.42 23.81 38.06
C ARG A 62 -42.52 22.65 37.06
N GLY A 63 -41.90 21.51 37.35
CA GLY A 63 -41.96 20.31 36.51
C GLY A 63 -40.65 19.98 35.80
N VAL A 64 -40.76 19.19 34.74
CA VAL A 64 -39.62 18.63 34.00
C VAL A 64 -39.77 18.90 32.51
N SER A 65 -38.65 19.08 31.84
CA SER A 65 -38.54 19.27 30.39
C SER A 65 -37.50 18.32 29.81
N ILE A 66 -37.52 18.20 28.49
CA ILE A 66 -36.53 17.44 27.74
C ILE A 66 -35.29 18.31 27.61
N GLY A 67 -34.16 17.88 28.19
CA GLY A 67 -32.91 18.63 28.07
C GLY A 67 -32.30 18.44 26.67
N ALA A 68 -31.98 17.19 26.34
CA ALA A 68 -31.49 16.80 25.03
C ALA A 68 -31.65 15.29 24.81
N VAL A 69 -31.58 14.88 23.54
CA VAL A 69 -31.45 13.48 23.14
C VAL A 69 -30.08 13.33 22.47
N PHE A 70 -29.14 12.68 23.15
CA PHE A 70 -27.79 12.43 22.64
C PHE A 70 -27.65 11.01 22.10
N GLY A 71 -26.86 10.83 21.05
CA GLY A 71 -26.40 9.51 20.64
C GLY A 71 -25.33 8.97 21.58
N ASP A 72 -25.46 7.72 22.00
CA ASP A 72 -24.41 6.98 22.68
C ASP A 72 -23.50 6.34 21.63
N PHE A 73 -22.29 6.89 21.48
CA PHE A 73 -21.28 6.42 20.52
C PHE A 73 -20.33 5.36 21.09
N SER A 74 -20.67 4.75 22.24
CA SER A 74 -19.96 3.56 22.72
C SER A 74 -19.97 2.44 21.69
N GLN A 75 -18.91 1.64 21.67
CA GLN A 75 -18.70 0.56 20.71
C GLN A 75 -19.70 -0.59 20.94
N GLY A 76 -20.30 -1.09 19.86
CA GLY A 76 -21.12 -2.31 19.88
C GLY A 76 -20.28 -3.59 19.83
N ALA A 77 -20.95 -4.74 19.92
CA ALA A 77 -20.27 -6.03 19.68
C ALA A 77 -19.91 -6.18 18.20
N PHE A 78 -18.89 -6.98 17.90
CA PHE A 78 -18.53 -7.32 16.52
C PHE A 78 -19.11 -8.68 16.14
N GLU A 79 -19.73 -8.75 14.97
CA GLU A 79 -20.11 -10.01 14.33
C GLU A 79 -19.14 -10.29 13.19
N THR A 80 -18.62 -11.52 13.11
CA THR A 80 -17.75 -11.94 12.01
C THR A 80 -18.59 -12.37 10.82
N THR A 81 -18.21 -11.90 9.62
CA THR A 81 -18.86 -12.24 8.35
C THR A 81 -17.86 -12.91 7.40
N ASN A 82 -18.34 -13.39 6.25
CA ASN A 82 -17.48 -14.02 5.24
C ASN A 82 -17.04 -13.05 4.13
N ASP A 83 -17.60 -11.84 4.08
CA ASP A 83 -17.33 -10.89 3.01
C ASP A 83 -16.24 -9.90 3.43
N ALA A 84 -15.20 -9.76 2.60
CA ALA A 84 -14.07 -8.87 2.90
C ALA A 84 -14.42 -7.37 2.83
N THR A 85 -15.54 -7.02 2.20
CA THR A 85 -16.03 -5.64 2.13
C THR A 85 -16.91 -5.27 3.32
N ASP A 86 -17.18 -6.20 4.24
CA ASP A 86 -17.75 -5.90 5.54
C ASP A 86 -16.66 -5.40 6.47
N LEU A 87 -16.74 -4.13 6.83
CA LEU A 87 -15.73 -3.43 7.63
C LEU A 87 -16.34 -2.96 8.94
N ALA A 88 -15.67 -3.26 10.05
CA ALA A 88 -16.03 -2.73 11.36
C ALA A 88 -14.94 -1.81 11.89
N ILE A 89 -15.30 -0.71 12.53
CA ILE A 89 -14.32 0.19 13.16
C ILE A 89 -14.13 -0.23 14.61
N GLY A 90 -12.91 -0.63 14.95
CA GLY A 90 -12.44 -0.84 16.32
C GLY A 90 -12.05 0.47 16.99
N GLY A 91 -12.96 1.08 17.74
CA GLY A 91 -12.68 2.30 18.51
C GLY A 91 -13.35 3.56 17.93
N LYS A 92 -12.63 4.68 17.89
CA LYS A 92 -13.15 5.96 17.40
C LYS A 92 -13.04 6.08 15.87
N GLY A 93 -13.83 6.96 15.27
CA GLY A 93 -13.85 7.16 13.81
C GLY A 93 -15.17 6.80 13.15
N PHE A 94 -15.46 7.35 11.99
CA PHE A 94 -16.62 7.08 11.16
C PHE A 94 -16.17 6.86 9.71
N PHE A 95 -16.91 6.05 8.97
CA PHE A 95 -16.79 6.00 7.53
C PHE A 95 -17.48 7.23 6.93
N GLN A 96 -16.88 7.85 5.93
CA GLN A 96 -17.54 8.89 5.15
C GLN A 96 -18.09 8.30 3.86
N VAL A 97 -19.36 8.54 3.59
CA VAL A 97 -20.06 8.13 2.39
C VAL A 97 -20.65 9.34 1.68
N ARG A 98 -20.63 9.35 0.35
CA ARG A 98 -21.16 10.44 -0.47
C ARG A 98 -22.16 9.90 -1.49
N PRO A 99 -23.25 10.62 -1.79
CA PRO A 99 -24.06 10.31 -2.95
C PRO A 99 -23.24 10.44 -4.24
N LYS A 100 -23.46 9.50 -5.16
CA LYS A 100 -22.79 9.49 -6.47
C LYS A 100 -22.95 10.85 -7.15
N GLY A 101 -21.82 11.51 -7.45
CA GLY A 101 -21.80 12.80 -8.15
C GLY A 101 -22.23 14.01 -7.32
N GLN A 102 -22.40 13.89 -6.00
CA GLN A 102 -22.65 15.02 -5.11
C GLN A 102 -21.50 15.24 -4.12
N GLU A 103 -21.37 16.47 -3.65
CA GLU A 103 -20.37 16.86 -2.64
C GLU A 103 -20.87 16.74 -1.20
N THR A 104 -22.15 16.43 -1.00
CA THR A 104 -22.70 16.25 0.35
C THR A 104 -22.12 14.99 0.98
N ALA A 105 -21.39 15.16 2.08
CA ALA A 105 -20.84 14.06 2.86
C ALA A 105 -21.76 13.64 3.99
N TYR A 106 -21.92 12.33 4.14
CA TYR A 106 -22.54 11.71 5.29
C TYR A 106 -21.53 10.80 5.99
N TYR A 107 -21.76 10.56 7.28
CA TYR A 107 -20.89 9.75 8.12
C TYR A 107 -21.67 8.56 8.66
N THR A 108 -21.05 7.40 8.73
CA THR A 108 -21.70 6.18 9.22
C THR A 108 -20.76 5.30 10.01
N ARG A 109 -21.34 4.49 10.90
CA ARG A 109 -20.66 3.39 11.59
C ARG A 109 -20.97 2.04 10.96
N ALA A 110 -22.00 1.97 10.11
CA ALA A 110 -22.31 0.75 9.37
C ALA A 110 -21.28 0.57 8.26
N GLY A 111 -20.64 -0.60 8.21
CA GLY A 111 -19.66 -0.91 7.18
C GLY A 111 -20.03 -2.12 6.33
N ASN A 112 -21.32 -2.29 6.06
CA ASN A 112 -21.84 -3.30 5.13
C ASN A 112 -21.77 -2.80 3.69
N PHE A 113 -20.54 -2.65 3.17
CA PHE A 113 -20.30 -2.15 1.82
C PHE A 113 -20.31 -3.26 0.77
N ARG A 114 -20.74 -2.94 -0.44
CA ARG A 114 -20.76 -3.86 -1.58
C ARG A 114 -20.35 -3.10 -2.85
N PHE A 115 -19.71 -3.79 -3.79
CA PHE A 115 -19.41 -3.19 -5.09
C PHE A 115 -20.68 -3.15 -5.95
N ASP A 116 -20.91 -2.01 -6.60
CA ASP A 116 -21.95 -1.89 -7.61
C ASP A 116 -21.44 -2.29 -9.01
N ASN A 117 -22.34 -2.22 -10.01
CA ASN A 117 -22.01 -2.53 -11.41
C ASN A 117 -20.99 -1.57 -12.04
N ASP A 118 -20.84 -0.36 -11.50
CA ASP A 118 -19.89 0.65 -11.98
C ASP A 118 -18.52 0.52 -11.26
N GLY A 119 -18.38 -0.44 -10.33
CA GLY A 119 -17.17 -0.69 -9.55
C GLY A 119 -16.98 0.19 -8.32
N TYR A 120 -17.98 0.99 -7.93
CA TYR A 120 -17.91 1.78 -6.69
C TYR A 120 -18.22 0.92 -5.47
N LEU A 121 -17.48 1.15 -4.39
CA LEU A 121 -17.79 0.53 -3.10
C LEU A 121 -18.89 1.34 -2.42
N VAL A 122 -20.12 0.83 -2.47
CA VAL A 122 -21.32 1.53 -1.99
C VAL A 122 -21.89 0.90 -0.71
N ASP A 123 -22.53 1.73 0.10
CA ASP A 123 -23.41 1.26 1.17
C ASP A 123 -24.77 0.76 0.59
N PRO A 124 -25.65 0.15 1.40
CA PRO A 124 -26.96 -0.29 0.94
C PRO A 124 -27.89 0.83 0.44
N HIS A 125 -27.58 2.09 0.74
CA HIS A 125 -28.33 3.26 0.26
C HIS A 125 -27.81 3.77 -1.10
N GLY A 126 -26.71 3.20 -1.61
CA GLY A 126 -26.06 3.60 -2.87
C GLY A 126 -25.06 4.75 -2.73
N TYR A 127 -24.63 5.06 -1.50
CA TYR A 127 -23.61 6.06 -1.21
C TYR A 127 -22.21 5.46 -1.24
N VAL A 128 -21.27 6.14 -1.89
CA VAL A 128 -19.93 5.66 -2.16
C VAL A 128 -18.99 5.95 -0.99
N LEU A 129 -18.25 4.94 -0.55
CA LEU A 129 -17.22 5.06 0.48
C LEU A 129 -16.01 5.86 -0.03
N GLN A 130 -15.50 6.75 0.81
CA GLN A 130 -14.31 7.56 0.51
C GLN A 130 -13.02 6.89 1.01
N GLY A 131 -11.94 7.09 0.27
CA GLY A 131 -10.61 6.62 0.61
C GLY A 131 -9.52 7.40 -0.12
N TRP A 132 -8.29 7.28 0.35
CA TRP A 132 -7.14 7.74 -0.42
C TRP A 132 -6.80 6.72 -1.49
N GLU A 133 -6.70 7.20 -2.72
CA GLU A 133 -6.12 6.42 -3.81
C GLU A 133 -4.63 6.21 -3.52
N ILE A 134 -4.19 4.97 -3.55
CA ILE A 134 -2.77 4.65 -3.39
C ILE A 134 -2.15 4.82 -4.77
N GLU A 135 -1.40 5.91 -4.93
CA GLU A 135 -0.67 6.17 -6.17
C GLU A 135 0.32 5.03 -6.37
N ARG A 136 0.10 4.29 -7.45
CA ARG A 136 1.04 3.27 -7.90
C ARG A 136 2.27 4.02 -8.38
N ALA A 137 3.30 4.09 -7.56
CA ALA A 137 4.61 4.47 -8.04
C ALA A 137 5.02 3.43 -9.07
N ARG A 138 4.77 3.70 -10.36
CA ARG A 138 5.50 3.03 -11.42
C ARG A 138 6.97 3.25 -11.06
N PRO A 139 7.79 2.21 -10.94
CA PRO A 139 9.22 2.38 -10.75
C PRO A 139 9.76 3.02 -12.04
N SER A 140 9.60 4.34 -12.19
CA SER A 140 10.34 5.11 -13.15
C SER A 140 11.73 5.20 -12.57
N LEU A 141 12.57 4.30 -13.04
CA LEU A 141 13.99 4.49 -12.86
C LEU A 141 14.35 5.83 -13.48
N SER A 142 15.16 6.61 -12.78
CA SER A 142 15.70 7.84 -13.31
C SER A 142 17.19 7.81 -13.08
N THR A 143 17.92 8.17 -14.12
CA THR A 143 19.37 8.37 -14.06
C THR A 143 19.76 9.65 -13.30
N SER A 144 18.79 10.45 -12.85
CA SER A 144 19.03 11.72 -12.14
C SER A 144 19.14 11.58 -10.62
N THR A 145 20.12 12.27 -10.03
CA THR A 145 20.46 12.32 -8.58
C THR A 145 19.42 13.09 -7.75
N ALA A 146 18.12 12.97 -8.05
CA ALA A 146 17.10 13.48 -7.15
C ALA A 146 16.97 12.50 -5.98
N GLN A 147 17.55 12.87 -4.85
CA GLN A 147 17.44 12.13 -3.59
C GLN A 147 15.94 11.99 -3.24
N VAL A 148 15.33 10.86 -3.59
CA VAL A 148 13.97 10.53 -3.17
C VAL A 148 14.03 10.31 -1.66
N THR A 149 13.79 11.38 -0.90
CA THR A 149 13.48 11.28 0.51
C THR A 149 12.13 10.57 0.59
N SER A 150 12.15 9.24 0.71
CA SER A 150 10.98 8.46 1.06
C SER A 150 10.60 8.85 2.48
N THR A 151 9.88 9.97 2.59
CA THR A 151 9.22 10.34 3.83
C THR A 151 8.20 9.24 4.03
N THR A 152 8.46 8.33 4.98
CA THR A 152 7.54 7.28 5.40
C THR A 152 6.31 7.96 6.01
N SER A 153 5.43 8.46 5.14
CA SER A 153 4.13 8.99 5.53
C SER A 153 3.30 7.81 6.00
N GLN A 154 2.64 7.96 7.16
CA GLN A 154 1.70 6.96 7.68
C GLN A 154 0.43 6.84 6.81
N ILE A 155 0.26 7.74 5.83
CA ILE A 155 -0.78 7.68 4.81
C ILE A 155 -0.14 7.09 3.55
N LYS A 156 -0.64 5.94 3.10
CA LYS A 156 -0.14 5.25 1.89
C LYS A 156 -0.65 5.87 0.58
N GLY A 157 -1.57 6.83 0.63
CA GLY A 157 -2.09 7.55 -0.53
C GLY A 157 -1.70 9.03 -0.58
N ALA A 158 -1.88 9.66 -1.74
CA ALA A 158 -1.58 11.07 -1.98
C ALA A 158 -2.86 11.88 -2.23
N GLY A 159 -2.93 13.11 -1.71
CA GLY A 159 -4.02 14.05 -1.98
C GLY A 159 -5.24 13.95 -1.05
N SER A 160 -6.37 14.52 -1.49
CA SER A 160 -7.65 14.46 -0.77
C SER A 160 -8.33 13.10 -0.97
N PRO A 161 -9.13 12.62 0.00
CA PRO A 161 -9.98 11.44 -0.18
C PRO A 161 -10.82 11.53 -1.46
N LYS A 162 -10.89 10.43 -2.21
CA LYS A 162 -11.71 10.25 -3.41
C LYS A 162 -12.67 9.07 -3.22
N ASP A 163 -13.64 8.97 -4.12
CA ASP A 163 -14.55 7.83 -4.22
C ASP A 163 -13.75 6.54 -4.48
N ILE A 164 -13.95 5.51 -3.65
CA ILE A 164 -13.32 4.21 -3.87
C ILE A 164 -14.01 3.53 -5.06
N LYS A 165 -13.30 3.47 -6.18
CA LYS A 165 -13.76 2.84 -7.41
C LYS A 165 -12.73 1.86 -7.97
N LEU A 166 -13.18 0.66 -8.30
CA LEU A 166 -12.40 -0.31 -9.06
C LEU A 166 -12.62 -0.08 -10.55
N ASP A 167 -11.80 0.80 -11.16
CA ASP A 167 -11.84 1.09 -12.60
C ASP A 167 -11.31 -0.04 -13.48
N GLY A 168 -10.56 -0.98 -12.90
CA GLY A 168 -10.06 -2.16 -13.59
C GLY A 168 -10.13 -3.39 -12.70
N PHE A 169 -10.94 -4.37 -13.08
CA PHE A 169 -10.86 -5.75 -12.57
C PHE A 169 -9.61 -6.49 -13.08
N THR A 170 -8.71 -5.75 -13.69
CA THR A 170 -7.50 -6.22 -14.34
C THR A 170 -6.31 -5.44 -13.79
N CYS A 171 -5.21 -6.13 -13.55
CA CYS A 171 -3.93 -5.46 -13.39
C CYS A 171 -3.28 -5.33 -14.77
N GLU A 172 -2.88 -4.11 -15.09
CA GLU A 172 -2.05 -3.83 -16.26
C GLU A 172 -0.70 -4.54 -16.07
N PRO A 173 -0.09 -5.07 -17.13
CA PRO A 173 1.23 -5.66 -17.03
C PRO A 173 2.25 -4.60 -16.62
N GLN A 174 3.29 -5.03 -15.92
CA GLN A 174 4.43 -4.20 -15.55
C GLN A 174 5.70 -4.85 -16.06
N HIS A 175 6.52 -4.08 -16.78
CA HIS A 175 7.85 -4.52 -17.17
C HIS A 175 8.72 -4.81 -15.94
N THR A 176 9.71 -5.67 -16.07
CA THR A 176 10.72 -5.85 -15.03
C THR A 176 11.66 -4.64 -15.00
N SER A 177 11.78 -3.96 -13.87
CA SER A 177 12.71 -2.83 -13.65
C SER A 177 13.90 -3.20 -12.77
N THR A 178 13.75 -4.18 -11.87
CA THR A 178 14.83 -4.58 -10.96
C THR A 178 14.95 -6.10 -10.92
N ILE A 179 16.18 -6.59 -11.08
CA ILE A 179 16.54 -8.00 -10.92
C ILE A 179 17.55 -8.11 -9.78
N THR A 180 17.17 -8.83 -8.72
CA THR A 180 18.07 -9.15 -7.61
C THR A 180 18.41 -10.64 -7.66
N SER A 181 19.71 -10.95 -7.68
CA SER A 181 20.19 -12.33 -7.76
C SER A 181 21.33 -12.54 -6.77
N ALA A 182 21.16 -13.50 -5.88
CA ALA A 182 22.14 -13.89 -4.86
C ALA A 182 22.50 -15.36 -5.03
N HIS A 183 23.79 -15.62 -5.22
CA HIS A 183 24.32 -16.95 -5.49
C HIS A 183 25.53 -17.20 -4.60
N ASN A 184 25.74 -18.46 -4.25
CA ASN A 184 27.03 -18.94 -3.79
C ASN A 184 27.75 -19.55 -4.99
N LEU A 185 28.87 -18.96 -5.38
CA LEU A 185 29.76 -19.48 -6.41
C LEU A 185 30.83 -20.36 -5.75
N ASP A 186 31.29 -21.42 -6.43
CA ASP A 186 32.38 -22.24 -5.87
C ASP A 186 33.63 -21.38 -5.62
N ALA A 187 34.42 -21.71 -4.61
CA ALA A 187 35.69 -21.04 -4.32
C ALA A 187 36.90 -21.89 -4.71
N ARG A 188 36.68 -23.14 -5.12
CA ARG A 188 37.73 -24.08 -5.52
C ARG A 188 38.23 -23.76 -6.92
N ASP A 189 39.54 -23.85 -7.11
CA ASP A 189 40.17 -23.67 -8.41
C ASP A 189 39.81 -24.81 -9.37
N GLY A 190 39.55 -24.48 -10.64
CA GLY A 190 39.08 -25.42 -11.67
C GLY A 190 37.70 -25.10 -12.25
N GLY A 191 37.12 -23.98 -11.81
CA GLY A 191 35.90 -23.39 -12.37
C GLY A 191 36.12 -22.71 -13.72
N ASP A 192 37.35 -22.32 -14.08
CA ASP A 192 37.64 -21.65 -15.36
C ASP A 192 37.43 -22.62 -16.54
N LYS A 193 36.41 -22.35 -17.36
CA LYS A 193 36.06 -23.13 -18.56
C LYS A 193 36.35 -22.37 -19.84
N SER A 194 36.42 -21.05 -19.75
CA SER A 194 36.66 -20.14 -20.86
C SER A 194 37.99 -19.43 -20.65
N VAL A 195 39.02 -19.87 -21.36
CA VAL A 195 40.37 -19.29 -21.25
C VAL A 195 40.70 -18.40 -22.43
N ASN A 196 41.15 -17.17 -22.15
CA ASN A 196 41.72 -16.25 -23.13
C ASN A 196 42.95 -15.54 -22.53
N ALA A 197 44.10 -15.66 -23.19
CA ALA A 197 45.35 -15.08 -22.71
C ALA A 197 45.44 -13.54 -22.87
N THR A 198 44.64 -12.96 -23.76
CA THR A 198 44.62 -11.50 -24.00
C THR A 198 43.64 -10.81 -23.06
N ASP A 199 42.44 -11.38 -22.91
CA ASP A 199 41.34 -10.82 -22.12
C ASP A 199 40.74 -11.88 -21.18
N PRO A 200 41.42 -12.20 -20.05
CA PRO A 200 40.98 -13.24 -19.12
C PRO A 200 39.68 -12.87 -18.36
N PHE A 201 39.33 -11.59 -18.27
CA PHE A 201 38.12 -11.11 -17.57
C PHE A 201 36.85 -11.05 -18.45
N MET A 202 37.00 -11.31 -19.75
CA MET A 202 35.94 -11.22 -20.77
C MET A 202 36.03 -12.41 -21.74
N SER A 203 36.44 -13.58 -21.24
CA SER A 203 36.67 -14.75 -22.08
C SER A 203 35.34 -15.35 -22.54
N ILE A 204 34.32 -15.42 -21.68
CA ILE A 204 32.96 -15.88 -22.05
C ILE A 204 32.34 -15.00 -23.14
N PHE A 205 32.56 -13.68 -23.07
CA PHE A 205 32.09 -12.73 -24.07
C PHE A 205 32.67 -13.01 -25.45
N ASN A 206 33.97 -13.35 -25.52
CA ASN A 206 34.63 -13.70 -26.77
C ASN A 206 34.11 -15.02 -27.36
N ASN A 207 33.70 -15.96 -26.51
CA ASN A 207 33.20 -17.27 -26.92
C ASN A 207 31.71 -17.28 -27.31
N TRP A 208 30.96 -16.24 -26.99
CA TRP A 208 29.54 -16.12 -27.35
C TRP A 208 29.33 -15.96 -28.87
N ASP A 209 28.38 -16.69 -29.44
CA ASP A 209 27.96 -16.50 -30.83
C ASP A 209 26.43 -16.54 -30.96
N GLY A 210 25.81 -15.35 -31.00
CA GLY A 210 24.36 -15.21 -31.17
C GLY A 210 23.81 -15.64 -32.54
N SER A 211 24.67 -15.99 -33.52
CA SER A 211 24.24 -16.52 -34.82
C SER A 211 24.09 -18.04 -34.86
N ALA A 212 24.60 -18.74 -33.84
CA ALA A 212 24.51 -20.18 -33.72
C ALA A 212 23.24 -20.63 -32.98
N ASP A 213 22.75 -21.83 -33.27
CA ASP A 213 21.57 -22.41 -32.60
C ASP A 213 21.75 -22.57 -31.09
N THR A 214 22.99 -22.78 -30.64
CA THR A 214 23.39 -22.78 -29.22
C THR A 214 24.48 -21.71 -29.03
N PRO A 215 24.13 -20.53 -28.49
CA PRO A 215 25.06 -19.40 -28.43
C PRO A 215 26.31 -19.61 -27.56
N LEU A 216 26.20 -20.50 -26.57
CA LEU A 216 27.30 -20.92 -25.71
C LEU A 216 27.18 -22.41 -25.38
N SER A 217 28.25 -23.17 -25.56
CA SER A 217 28.26 -24.61 -25.21
C SER A 217 28.44 -24.83 -23.71
N ASP A 218 27.82 -25.88 -23.16
CA ASP A 218 27.85 -26.27 -21.73
C ASP A 218 29.27 -26.49 -21.15
N SER A 219 30.28 -26.64 -22.01
CA SER A 219 31.69 -26.76 -21.61
C SER A 219 32.42 -25.43 -21.43
N ARG A 220 31.75 -24.27 -21.59
CA ARG A 220 32.36 -22.93 -21.63
C ARG A 220 31.96 -21.99 -20.50
N PHE A 221 31.15 -22.46 -19.55
CA PHE A 221 30.79 -21.71 -18.35
C PHE A 221 30.81 -22.63 -17.13
N ALA A 222 31.05 -22.07 -15.94
CA ALA A 222 31.04 -22.81 -14.68
C ALA A 222 29.63 -22.98 -14.12
N TYR A 223 28.80 -21.94 -14.22
CA TYR A 223 27.46 -21.90 -13.64
C TYR A 223 26.54 -20.97 -14.43
N GLN A 224 25.26 -21.31 -14.51
CA GLN A 224 24.24 -20.48 -15.14
C GLN A 224 22.99 -20.39 -14.27
N THR A 225 22.25 -19.29 -14.41
CA THR A 225 20.93 -19.10 -13.83
C THR A 225 20.04 -18.38 -14.83
N THR A 226 18.76 -18.73 -14.86
CA THR A 226 17.79 -18.12 -15.77
C THR A 226 16.71 -17.41 -14.96
N VAL A 227 16.43 -16.16 -15.31
CA VAL A 227 15.40 -15.30 -14.72
C VAL A 227 14.34 -15.02 -15.76
N LYS A 228 13.07 -15.16 -15.38
CA LYS A 228 11.97 -14.72 -16.24
C LYS A 228 11.72 -13.23 -16.01
N VAL A 229 11.80 -12.45 -17.08
CA VAL A 229 11.50 -11.02 -17.09
C VAL A 229 10.28 -10.74 -17.94
N TYR A 230 9.64 -9.60 -17.70
CA TYR A 230 8.45 -9.19 -18.43
C TYR A 230 8.71 -7.90 -19.20
N ASP A 231 8.20 -7.83 -20.43
CA ASP A 231 8.20 -6.61 -21.23
C ASP A 231 7.00 -5.69 -20.92
N GLU A 232 6.93 -4.54 -21.59
CA GLU A 232 5.83 -3.57 -21.45
C GLU A 232 4.45 -4.15 -21.81
N GLY A 233 4.42 -5.17 -22.68
CA GLY A 233 3.20 -5.88 -23.06
C GLY A 233 2.81 -7.00 -22.11
N GLY A 234 3.66 -7.32 -21.12
CA GLY A 234 3.48 -8.43 -20.20
C GLY A 234 3.84 -9.81 -20.77
N THR A 235 4.53 -9.87 -21.92
CA THR A 235 5.10 -11.11 -22.45
C THR A 235 6.32 -11.49 -21.62
N ALA A 236 6.44 -12.78 -21.29
CA ALA A 236 7.56 -13.30 -20.53
C ALA A 236 8.74 -13.63 -21.47
N HIS A 237 9.91 -13.11 -21.13
CA HIS A 237 11.20 -13.41 -21.76
C HIS A 237 12.15 -14.04 -20.75
N GLU A 238 13.13 -14.80 -21.22
CA GLU A 238 14.12 -15.45 -20.35
C GLU A 238 15.48 -14.77 -20.48
N LEU A 239 16.00 -14.27 -19.35
CA LEU A 239 17.37 -13.78 -19.24
C LEU A 239 18.23 -14.84 -18.58
N THR A 240 19.36 -15.17 -19.18
CA THR A 240 20.33 -16.10 -18.61
C THR A 240 21.58 -15.35 -18.18
N ILE A 241 21.95 -15.53 -16.91
CA ILE A 241 23.20 -15.03 -16.36
C ILE A 241 24.18 -16.20 -16.29
N TYR A 242 25.28 -16.07 -17.02
CA TYR A 242 26.39 -17.01 -17.00
C TYR A 242 27.49 -16.50 -16.08
N PHE A 243 28.14 -17.42 -15.39
CA PHE A 243 29.30 -17.17 -14.53
C PHE A 243 30.44 -18.12 -14.90
N ASP A 244 31.64 -17.57 -14.99
CA ASP A 244 32.87 -18.35 -15.13
C ASP A 244 33.94 -17.84 -14.18
N GLN A 245 34.78 -18.73 -13.68
CA GLN A 245 35.89 -18.35 -12.83
C GLN A 245 37.05 -17.88 -13.71
N VAL A 246 37.72 -16.80 -13.32
CA VAL A 246 38.95 -16.37 -14.01
C VAL A 246 40.15 -17.00 -13.30
N ALA A 247 40.95 -17.80 -14.01
CA ALA A 247 42.12 -18.42 -13.42
C ALA A 247 43.19 -17.38 -13.02
N SER A 248 43.70 -17.51 -11.79
CA SER A 248 44.63 -16.54 -11.20
C SER A 248 46.01 -16.47 -11.87
N ASP A 249 46.36 -17.48 -12.67
CA ASP A 249 47.60 -17.55 -13.45
C ASP A 249 47.56 -16.74 -14.75
N THR A 250 46.36 -16.44 -15.27
CA THR A 250 46.16 -15.60 -16.47
C THR A 250 46.10 -14.10 -16.15
N VAL A 251 46.03 -13.74 -14.86
CA VAL A 251 45.81 -12.36 -14.40
C VAL A 251 47.10 -11.72 -13.90
N ASN A 252 47.44 -10.56 -14.46
CA ASN A 252 48.53 -9.70 -14.03
C ASN A 252 48.10 -8.76 -12.88
N ASN A 253 48.99 -8.51 -11.93
CA ASN A 253 48.78 -7.65 -10.75
C ASN A 253 47.54 -8.01 -9.91
N ALA A 254 47.16 -9.29 -9.85
CA ALA A 254 46.12 -9.74 -8.95
C ALA A 254 46.53 -9.46 -7.49
N ALA A 255 45.70 -8.73 -6.74
CA ALA A 255 45.91 -8.56 -5.30
C ALA A 255 45.84 -9.92 -4.59
N SER A 256 46.78 -10.17 -3.67
CA SER A 256 46.92 -11.46 -2.98
C SER A 256 45.61 -11.88 -2.29
N GLY A 257 45.16 -13.11 -2.57
CA GLY A 257 43.96 -13.70 -1.96
C GLY A 257 42.62 -13.27 -2.58
N LYS A 258 42.61 -12.37 -3.58
CA LYS A 258 41.39 -12.03 -4.32
C LYS A 258 41.05 -13.08 -5.37
N ARG A 259 39.75 -13.33 -5.56
CA ARG A 259 39.22 -14.19 -6.63
C ARG A 259 38.36 -13.37 -7.58
N TYR A 260 38.46 -13.68 -8.87
CA TYR A 260 37.70 -12.98 -9.90
C TYR A 260 36.77 -13.97 -10.60
N TRP A 261 35.55 -13.51 -10.82
CA TRP A 261 34.51 -14.22 -11.56
C TRP A 261 34.03 -13.32 -12.67
N GLU A 262 34.01 -13.79 -13.90
CA GLU A 262 33.33 -13.09 -14.97
C GLU A 262 31.85 -13.47 -14.98
N TYR A 263 31.01 -12.51 -15.38
CA TYR A 263 29.60 -12.75 -15.59
C TYR A 263 29.12 -12.11 -16.88
N MET A 264 28.07 -12.70 -17.44
CA MET A 264 27.43 -12.19 -18.63
C MET A 264 25.93 -12.38 -18.52
N VAL A 265 25.19 -11.29 -18.70
CA VAL A 265 23.73 -11.29 -18.77
C VAL A 265 23.34 -11.34 -20.23
N THR A 266 22.54 -12.33 -20.56
CA THR A 266 22.11 -12.60 -21.93
C THR A 266 20.61 -12.80 -22.01
N MET A 267 20.09 -12.70 -23.21
CA MET A 267 18.78 -13.18 -23.58
C MET A 267 18.88 -14.04 -24.84
N ASN A 268 17.79 -14.72 -25.17
CA ASN A 268 17.70 -15.48 -26.40
C ASN A 268 17.99 -14.56 -27.62
N PRO A 269 18.94 -14.92 -28.51
CA PRO A 269 19.30 -14.09 -29.66
C PRO A 269 18.15 -13.73 -30.60
N SER A 270 17.09 -14.55 -30.67
CA SER A 270 15.90 -14.26 -31.49
C SER A 270 15.08 -13.09 -30.95
N ASP A 271 15.19 -12.81 -29.65
CA ASP A 271 14.38 -11.83 -28.95
C ASP A 271 15.11 -10.47 -28.88
N ASP A 272 16.35 -10.39 -29.39
CA ASP A 272 17.16 -9.16 -29.46
C ASP A 272 16.82 -8.32 -30.68
N LEU A 273 15.90 -7.38 -30.48
CA LEU A 273 15.50 -6.39 -31.49
C LEU A 273 16.19 -5.03 -31.29
N ARG A 274 17.24 -4.96 -30.47
CA ARG A 274 18.01 -3.72 -30.29
C ARG A 274 18.67 -3.29 -31.60
N SER A 275 18.75 -1.98 -31.77
CA SER A 275 19.52 -1.34 -32.84
C SER A 275 20.30 -0.15 -32.29
N VAL A 276 21.56 -0.05 -32.68
CA VAL A 276 22.47 1.03 -32.25
C VAL A 276 23.08 1.65 -33.49
N ASN A 277 22.84 2.94 -33.69
CA ASN A 277 23.42 3.72 -34.79
C ASN A 277 23.21 3.07 -36.18
N GLY A 278 22.01 2.49 -36.40
CA GLY A 278 21.64 1.80 -37.64
C GLY A 278 22.18 0.37 -37.78
N LEU A 279 22.90 -0.15 -36.79
CA LEU A 279 23.33 -1.55 -36.70
C LEU A 279 22.31 -2.36 -35.89
N ASN A 280 21.75 -3.40 -36.49
CA ASN A 280 20.81 -4.30 -35.82
C ASN A 280 21.55 -5.43 -35.11
N PHE A 281 21.13 -5.76 -33.88
CA PHE A 281 21.68 -6.90 -33.15
C PHE A 281 21.19 -8.23 -33.72
N ALA A 282 19.92 -8.30 -34.14
CA ALA A 282 19.31 -9.49 -34.71
C ALA A 282 20.14 -10.11 -35.85
N GLY A 283 20.49 -11.39 -35.71
CA GLY A 283 21.27 -12.15 -36.70
C GLY A 283 22.78 -11.88 -36.69
N THR A 284 23.30 -11.10 -35.74
CA THR A 284 24.75 -10.90 -35.55
C THR A 284 25.28 -11.81 -34.43
N SER A 285 26.59 -12.05 -34.42
CA SER A 285 27.24 -12.82 -33.34
C SER A 285 27.14 -12.15 -31.96
N ALA A 286 26.78 -10.86 -31.89
CA ALA A 286 26.58 -10.12 -30.64
C ALA A 286 25.11 -10.13 -30.16
N ALA A 287 24.20 -10.76 -30.92
CA ALA A 287 22.80 -10.87 -30.54
C ALA A 287 22.67 -11.55 -29.17
N GLY A 288 21.81 -11.01 -28.32
CA GLY A 288 21.50 -11.55 -27.01
C GLY A 288 22.41 -11.09 -25.87
N ILE A 289 23.53 -10.40 -26.12
CA ILE A 289 24.41 -9.91 -25.03
C ILE A 289 23.86 -8.60 -24.46
N LEU A 290 23.45 -8.60 -23.20
CA LEU A 290 22.88 -7.41 -22.55
C LEU A 290 23.90 -6.66 -21.70
N MET A 291 24.66 -7.38 -20.88
CA MET A 291 25.67 -6.84 -19.97
C MET A 291 26.79 -7.86 -19.80
N THR A 292 28.02 -7.38 -19.59
CA THR A 292 29.13 -8.22 -19.14
C THR A 292 29.91 -7.50 -18.05
N GLY A 293 30.60 -8.25 -17.18
CA GLY A 293 31.39 -7.66 -16.12
C GLY A 293 32.15 -8.69 -15.30
N THR A 294 32.84 -8.20 -14.27
CA THR A 294 33.63 -9.03 -13.37
C THR A 294 33.25 -8.76 -11.92
N LEU A 295 33.14 -9.81 -11.12
CA LEU A 295 32.92 -9.80 -9.68
C LEU A 295 34.25 -10.12 -8.97
N THR A 296 34.57 -9.37 -7.93
CA THR A 296 35.79 -9.54 -7.14
C THR A 296 35.45 -9.96 -5.72
N PHE A 297 35.93 -11.13 -5.31
CA PHE A 297 35.76 -11.67 -3.96
C PHE A 297 37.06 -11.58 -3.16
N ASP A 298 36.93 -11.42 -1.84
CA ASP A 298 38.05 -11.53 -0.92
C ASP A 298 38.42 -12.99 -0.58
N THR A 299 39.46 -13.16 0.23
CA THR A 299 39.92 -14.47 0.70
C THR A 299 38.86 -15.21 1.52
N ALA A 300 37.97 -14.47 2.19
CA ALA A 300 36.88 -15.01 2.99
C ALA A 300 35.67 -15.41 2.14
N GLY A 301 35.65 -15.12 0.83
CA GLY A 301 34.54 -15.43 -0.07
C GLY A 301 33.44 -14.36 -0.09
N GLN A 302 33.69 -13.17 0.44
CA GLN A 302 32.76 -12.05 0.40
C GLN A 302 32.96 -11.22 -0.88
N LEU A 303 31.86 -10.81 -1.51
CA LEU A 303 31.90 -9.90 -2.64
C LEU A 303 32.38 -8.51 -2.19
N THR A 304 33.46 -8.02 -2.80
CA THR A 304 34.12 -6.74 -2.46
C THR A 304 33.93 -5.65 -3.51
N ASP A 305 33.99 -6.02 -4.79
CA ASP A 305 33.86 -5.09 -5.91
C ASP A 305 33.17 -5.78 -7.09
N MET A 306 32.61 -4.97 -7.98
CA MET A 306 32.07 -5.42 -9.27
C MET A 306 32.42 -4.40 -10.36
N THR A 307 32.36 -4.84 -11.61
CA THR A 307 32.33 -4.00 -12.81
C THR A 307 31.14 -4.41 -13.67
N ALA A 308 30.61 -3.49 -14.48
CA ALA A 308 29.51 -3.75 -15.40
C ALA A 308 29.66 -2.89 -16.65
N PHE A 309 29.56 -3.53 -17.81
CA PHE A 309 29.73 -2.93 -19.13
C PHE A 309 28.50 -3.18 -20.00
N THR A 310 28.08 -2.16 -20.73
CA THR A 310 26.99 -2.20 -21.70
C THR A 310 27.43 -1.57 -23.02
N ILE A 311 26.70 -1.83 -24.10
CA ILE A 311 26.98 -1.22 -25.40
C ILE A 311 26.86 0.31 -25.33
N ALA A 312 27.82 1.02 -25.92
CA ALA A 312 27.80 2.47 -26.04
C ALA A 312 26.84 2.94 -27.14
N SER A 313 26.19 4.10 -26.95
CA SER A 313 25.28 4.70 -27.95
C SER A 313 25.98 5.07 -29.27
N GLY A 314 27.29 5.34 -29.22
CA GLY A 314 28.14 5.66 -30.37
C GLY A 314 28.88 4.46 -30.97
N ALA A 315 28.47 3.23 -30.68
CA ALA A 315 29.14 2.04 -31.22
C ALA A 315 29.19 2.07 -32.75
N THR A 316 30.34 1.67 -33.31
CA THR A 316 30.55 1.57 -34.77
C THR A 316 31.27 0.28 -35.11
N GLY A 317 31.09 -0.22 -36.33
CA GLY A 317 31.72 -1.46 -36.78
C GLY A 317 31.06 -2.71 -36.19
N SER A 318 31.87 -3.64 -35.66
CA SER A 318 31.36 -4.88 -35.07
C SER A 318 30.81 -4.64 -33.67
N LEU A 319 29.55 -5.02 -33.42
CA LEU A 319 28.92 -4.92 -32.10
C LEU A 319 29.59 -5.80 -31.03
N LYS A 320 30.37 -6.82 -31.46
CA LYS A 320 31.17 -7.69 -30.59
C LYS A 320 32.56 -7.11 -30.27
N ASP A 321 32.94 -5.96 -30.84
CA ASP A 321 34.21 -5.32 -30.47
C ASP A 321 34.13 -4.79 -29.03
N LEU A 322 35.04 -5.25 -28.16
CA LEU A 322 35.10 -4.84 -26.75
C LEU A 322 35.33 -3.33 -26.57
N ASN A 323 35.82 -2.62 -27.60
CA ASN A 323 35.94 -1.16 -27.57
C ASN A 323 34.57 -0.45 -27.55
N ASN A 324 33.52 -1.09 -28.07
CA ASN A 324 32.16 -0.55 -28.08
C ASN A 324 31.43 -0.74 -26.74
N TRP A 325 32.02 -1.48 -25.79
CA TRP A 325 31.45 -1.77 -24.48
C TRP A 325 32.05 -0.85 -23.43
N GLN A 326 31.22 0.04 -22.88
CA GLN A 326 31.62 1.05 -21.89
C GLN A 326 31.00 0.76 -20.53
N PRO A 327 31.60 1.25 -19.42
CA PRO A 327 31.01 1.13 -18.10
C PRO A 327 29.59 1.68 -18.08
N THR A 328 28.65 0.91 -17.52
CA THR A 328 27.24 1.32 -17.50
C THR A 328 26.96 2.46 -16.52
N THR A 329 25.81 3.11 -16.58
CA THR A 329 25.37 4.07 -15.58
C THR A 329 24.71 3.38 -14.38
N PHE A 330 24.58 4.11 -13.28
CA PHE A 330 23.88 3.64 -12.09
C PHE A 330 22.47 4.21 -12.02
N SER A 331 21.57 3.45 -11.41
CA SER A 331 20.25 3.93 -11.05
C SER A 331 20.27 4.87 -9.84
N SER A 332 19.15 5.53 -9.55
CA SER A 332 18.94 6.26 -8.29
C SER A 332 19.11 5.37 -7.05
N ASN A 333 18.92 4.05 -7.19
CA ASN A 333 19.13 3.08 -6.12
C ASN A 333 20.60 2.64 -5.96
N GLY A 334 21.50 3.03 -6.88
CA GLY A 334 22.93 2.73 -6.82
C GLY A 334 23.33 1.38 -7.42
N TYR A 335 22.50 0.81 -8.31
CA TYR A 335 22.78 -0.45 -9.00
C TYR A 335 23.11 -0.22 -10.47
N PRO A 336 23.94 -1.08 -11.10
CA PRO A 336 24.27 -1.00 -12.52
C PRO A 336 23.04 -1.27 -13.39
N LEU A 337 22.93 -0.50 -14.48
CA LEU A 337 21.83 -0.56 -15.43
C LEU A 337 22.16 -1.39 -16.67
N PHE A 338 21.16 -2.00 -17.29
CA PHE A 338 21.21 -2.46 -18.67
C PHE A 338 19.87 -2.23 -19.36
N VAL A 339 19.86 -2.38 -20.68
CA VAL A 339 18.65 -2.23 -21.49
C VAL A 339 18.38 -3.53 -22.24
N ALA A 340 17.19 -4.08 -22.02
CA ALA A 340 16.64 -5.18 -22.79
C ALA A 340 15.42 -4.67 -23.57
N ASN A 341 15.59 -4.49 -24.88
CA ASN A 341 14.52 -3.97 -25.74
C ASN A 341 13.96 -5.11 -26.59
N PHE A 342 12.77 -5.56 -26.18
CA PHE A 342 12.03 -6.63 -26.85
C PHE A 342 11.07 -6.09 -27.92
N SER A 343 10.77 -4.78 -27.92
CA SER A 343 9.79 -4.15 -28.83
C SER A 343 10.43 -3.58 -30.10
N GLY A 344 11.77 -3.47 -30.13
CA GLY A 344 12.53 -2.94 -31.27
C GLY A 344 12.42 -1.43 -31.44
N VAL A 345 12.05 -0.69 -30.37
CA VAL A 345 11.94 0.77 -30.42
C VAL A 345 13.32 1.40 -30.71
N SER A 346 13.36 2.31 -31.69
CA SER A 346 14.58 3.01 -32.08
C SER A 346 15.09 3.90 -30.94
N ASN A 347 16.41 3.94 -30.71
CA ASN A 347 17.08 4.72 -29.64
C ASN A 347 16.82 4.26 -28.19
N ALA A 348 16.14 3.13 -27.97
CA ALA A 348 15.94 2.54 -26.65
C ALA A 348 16.84 1.30 -26.42
N SER A 349 18.15 1.41 -26.71
CA SER A 349 19.09 0.27 -26.69
C SER A 349 20.34 0.49 -25.82
N TYR A 350 20.44 1.64 -25.14
CA TYR A 350 21.61 2.03 -24.35
C TYR A 350 21.20 2.77 -23.06
N THR A 351 22.04 2.70 -22.04
CA THR A 351 21.75 3.14 -20.66
C THR A 351 21.92 4.65 -20.41
N THR A 352 22.42 5.39 -21.41
CA THR A 352 22.58 6.86 -21.35
C THR A 352 21.79 7.53 -22.47
N PRO A 353 20.47 7.72 -22.30
CA PRO A 353 19.64 8.36 -23.32
C PRO A 353 20.12 9.79 -23.62
N THR A 354 20.24 10.15 -24.91
CA THR A 354 20.49 11.52 -25.37
C THR A 354 19.22 12.39 -25.33
N ALA A 355 18.04 11.77 -25.13
CA ALA A 355 16.76 12.41 -24.86
C ALA A 355 16.02 11.57 -23.80
N SER A 356 15.57 12.21 -22.72
CA SER A 356 15.08 11.61 -21.47
C SER A 356 13.82 10.73 -21.60
N ASP A 357 13.13 10.74 -22.74
CA ASP A 357 11.74 10.27 -22.79
C ASP A 357 11.55 8.90 -23.47
N GLU A 358 12.58 8.33 -24.13
CA GLU A 358 12.41 7.14 -24.99
C GLU A 358 13.04 5.83 -24.45
N ALA A 359 14.00 5.90 -23.52
CA ALA A 359 14.73 4.70 -23.05
C ALA A 359 14.39 4.26 -21.61
N GLU A 360 13.79 5.16 -20.81
CA GLU A 360 13.48 4.90 -19.40
C GLU A 360 12.60 3.66 -19.14
N PRO A 361 11.61 3.28 -19.98
CA PRO A 361 10.78 2.12 -19.69
C PRO A 361 11.43 0.77 -20.11
N TYR A 362 12.64 0.78 -20.67
CA TYR A 362 13.39 -0.44 -21.03
C TYR A 362 14.62 -0.66 -20.15
N LEU A 363 14.83 0.19 -19.12
CA LEU A 363 15.94 0.06 -18.19
C LEU A 363 15.65 -1.02 -17.15
N MET A 364 16.66 -1.87 -16.93
CA MET A 364 16.66 -2.88 -15.89
C MET A 364 17.89 -2.71 -14.99
N GLU A 365 17.67 -2.74 -13.68
CA GLU A 365 18.74 -2.79 -12.68
C GLU A 365 19.16 -4.23 -12.42
N LEU A 366 20.47 -4.44 -12.28
CA LEU A 366 21.02 -5.71 -11.82
C LEU A 366 21.63 -5.56 -10.42
N ASN A 367 21.11 -6.30 -9.46
CA ASN A 367 21.54 -6.27 -8.07
C ASN A 367 22.14 -7.63 -7.65
N PHE A 368 23.46 -7.66 -7.51
CA PHE A 368 24.21 -8.77 -6.91
C PHE A 368 24.57 -8.55 -5.42
N GLY A 369 23.97 -7.51 -4.82
CA GLY A 369 24.09 -7.13 -3.41
C GLY A 369 25.27 -6.23 -3.06
N LEU A 370 25.88 -5.56 -4.04
CA LEU A 370 26.68 -4.34 -3.78
C LEU A 370 25.91 -3.13 -4.29
N LYS A 371 25.73 -2.14 -3.41
CA LYS A 371 25.14 -0.85 -3.75
C LYS A 371 26.22 0.22 -3.82
N ASN A 372 26.14 1.09 -4.81
CA ASN A 372 26.99 2.27 -4.91
C ASN A 372 26.29 3.48 -4.29
N LEU A 373 26.95 4.18 -3.35
CA LEU A 373 26.41 5.40 -2.75
C LEU A 373 26.64 6.66 -3.59
N SER A 374 27.64 6.65 -4.47
CA SER A 374 28.06 7.82 -5.25
C SER A 374 27.55 7.82 -6.69
N ASN A 375 26.87 6.76 -7.13
CA ASN A 375 26.40 6.54 -8.49
C ASN A 375 27.48 6.77 -9.58
N THR A 376 28.75 6.56 -9.24
CA THR A 376 29.90 6.72 -10.15
C THR A 376 30.87 5.56 -9.99
N TRP A 377 31.49 5.13 -11.11
CA TRP A 377 32.54 4.12 -11.08
C TRP A 377 33.87 4.73 -10.61
N ALA A 378 34.55 4.06 -9.68
CA ALA A 378 35.91 4.38 -9.29
C ALA A 378 36.90 3.83 -10.32
N SER A 379 37.78 4.69 -10.85
CA SER A 379 38.81 4.33 -11.84
C SER A 379 38.24 3.57 -13.06
N ALA A 380 37.10 4.03 -13.58
CA ALA A 380 36.41 3.37 -14.67
C ALA A 380 37.31 3.27 -15.93
N PRO A 381 37.52 2.07 -16.50
CA PRO A 381 38.23 1.94 -17.77
C PRO A 381 37.40 2.56 -18.91
N ALA A 382 38.09 3.06 -19.95
CA ALA A 382 37.42 3.70 -21.09
C ALA A 382 36.52 2.74 -21.88
N SER A 383 36.86 1.45 -21.90
CA SER A 383 36.09 0.37 -22.51
C SER A 383 36.46 -0.98 -21.87
N ALA A 384 35.68 -2.02 -22.13
CA ALA A 384 35.98 -3.39 -21.68
C ALA A 384 37.34 -3.88 -22.23
N ALA A 385 37.74 -3.45 -23.43
CA ALA A 385 39.03 -3.78 -24.03
C ALA A 385 40.23 -3.19 -23.25
N ALA A 386 40.03 -2.09 -22.52
CA ALA A 386 41.12 -1.43 -21.79
C ALA A 386 41.54 -2.18 -20.51
N ILE A 387 40.77 -3.19 -20.07
CA ILE A 387 41.11 -4.01 -18.91
C ILE A 387 42.31 -4.92 -19.24
N GLY A 388 42.22 -5.65 -20.36
CA GLY A 388 43.18 -6.69 -20.74
C GLY A 388 43.37 -7.73 -19.64
N SER A 389 44.61 -8.14 -19.40
CA SER A 389 44.96 -9.10 -18.34
C SER A 389 45.31 -8.46 -16.98
N ASN A 390 45.25 -7.13 -16.84
CA ASN A 390 45.71 -6.45 -15.63
C ASN A 390 44.55 -6.17 -14.65
N ALA A 391 44.57 -6.80 -13.48
CA ALA A 391 43.55 -6.61 -12.45
C ALA A 391 43.50 -5.17 -11.89
N SER A 392 44.57 -4.38 -12.01
CA SER A 392 44.54 -2.96 -11.58
C SER A 392 43.75 -2.06 -12.53
N ASN A 393 43.49 -2.53 -13.76
CA ASN A 393 42.66 -1.83 -14.74
C ASN A 393 41.17 -2.17 -14.59
N LEU A 394 40.85 -3.21 -13.79
CA LEU A 394 39.49 -3.40 -13.31
C LEU A 394 39.16 -2.20 -12.43
N GLY A 395 38.36 -1.28 -12.97
CA GLY A 395 37.68 -0.29 -12.14
C GLY A 395 36.78 -0.98 -11.12
N GLY A 396 35.97 -0.22 -10.41
CA GLY A 396 35.02 -0.81 -9.47
C GLY A 396 34.16 0.21 -8.78
N LEU A 397 33.57 -0.21 -7.66
CA LEU A 397 32.78 0.67 -6.80
C LEU A 397 33.70 1.37 -5.78
N GLY A 398 34.82 0.74 -5.43
CA GLY A 398 35.83 1.30 -4.53
C GLY A 398 35.29 1.49 -3.11
N ALA A 399 35.76 2.52 -2.40
CA ALA A 399 35.36 2.79 -1.01
C ALA A 399 33.88 3.20 -0.84
N GLN A 400 33.13 3.37 -1.93
CA GLN A 400 31.71 3.75 -1.94
C GLN A 400 30.78 2.54 -2.11
N ALA A 401 31.34 1.32 -2.15
CA ALA A 401 30.59 0.08 -2.19
C ALA A 401 30.01 -0.27 -0.82
N GLU A 402 28.69 -0.37 -0.72
CA GLU A 402 28.00 -0.87 0.45
C GLU A 402 27.51 -2.31 0.19
N ARG A 403 28.06 -3.26 0.94
CA ARG A 403 27.66 -4.66 0.87
C ARG A 403 26.33 -4.90 1.59
N GLN A 404 25.33 -5.34 0.83
CA GLN A 404 24.02 -5.69 1.34
C GLN A 404 24.01 -7.11 1.94
N SER A 405 23.00 -7.41 2.76
CA SER A 405 22.81 -8.75 3.36
C SER A 405 22.65 -9.85 2.30
N THR A 406 22.08 -9.49 1.14
CA THR A 406 21.84 -10.38 -0.01
C THR A 406 23.02 -10.43 -1.00
N ALA A 407 24.20 -9.96 -0.61
CA ALA A 407 25.38 -10.01 -1.48
C ALA A 407 25.79 -11.45 -1.81
N MET A 408 26.21 -11.65 -3.05
CA MET A 408 26.80 -12.92 -3.50
C MET A 408 28.00 -13.33 -2.64
N THR A 409 28.25 -14.63 -2.61
CA THR A 409 29.39 -15.22 -1.92
C THR A 409 30.14 -16.20 -2.82
N SER A 410 31.41 -16.40 -2.53
CA SER A 410 32.22 -17.45 -3.13
C SER A 410 32.77 -18.34 -2.00
N TYR A 411 31.98 -19.31 -1.56
CA TYR A 411 32.39 -20.30 -0.57
C TYR A 411 32.63 -21.65 -1.24
N GLY A 412 33.60 -22.41 -0.71
CA GLY A 412 33.95 -23.72 -1.25
C GLY A 412 32.79 -24.70 -1.22
N GLY A 413 32.42 -25.24 -2.38
CA GLY A 413 31.25 -26.10 -2.57
C GLY A 413 30.60 -25.85 -3.93
N SER A 414 29.65 -26.68 -4.32
CA SER A 414 28.98 -26.51 -5.62
C SER A 414 28.25 -25.17 -5.71
N SER A 415 28.38 -24.50 -6.86
CA SER A 415 27.65 -23.25 -7.14
C SER A 415 26.14 -23.47 -7.03
N SER A 416 25.45 -22.57 -6.35
CA SER A 416 24.01 -22.65 -6.10
C SER A 416 23.36 -21.29 -5.99
N MET A 417 22.07 -21.24 -6.33
CA MET A 417 21.24 -20.04 -6.16
C MET A 417 20.75 -19.98 -4.71
N ILE A 418 21.05 -18.89 -4.03
CA ILE A 418 20.53 -18.62 -2.68
C ILE A 418 19.14 -18.00 -2.80
N PHE A 419 19.02 -16.97 -3.64
CA PHE A 419 17.78 -16.24 -3.85
C PHE A 419 17.79 -15.50 -5.19
N GLN A 420 16.62 -15.34 -5.79
CA GLN A 420 16.43 -14.55 -7.00
C GLN A 420 15.03 -13.92 -6.98
N LYS A 421 14.95 -12.64 -7.34
CA LYS A 421 13.70 -11.86 -7.37
C LYS A 421 13.71 -10.86 -8.51
N GLN A 422 12.54 -10.65 -9.07
CA GLN A 422 12.24 -9.62 -10.05
C GLN A 422 10.86 -9.00 -9.74
N ASP A 423 10.58 -7.81 -10.27
CA ASP A 423 9.41 -6.98 -9.93
C ASP A 423 8.36 -6.81 -11.05
N GLY A 424 8.63 -7.34 -12.25
CA GLY A 424 7.70 -7.35 -13.37
C GLY A 424 6.63 -8.44 -13.27
N TYR A 425 5.51 -8.23 -13.94
CA TYR A 425 4.42 -9.20 -13.98
C TYR A 425 3.56 -9.04 -15.23
N THR A 426 3.00 -10.16 -15.68
CA THR A 426 2.02 -10.18 -16.76
C THR A 426 0.65 -9.70 -16.29
N PHE A 427 -0.24 -9.45 -17.24
CA PHE A 427 -1.64 -9.11 -16.99
C PHE A 427 -2.34 -10.17 -16.12
N GLY A 428 -3.25 -9.72 -15.26
CA GLY A 428 -4.02 -10.61 -14.39
C GLY A 428 -5.41 -10.07 -14.08
N PHE A 429 -6.33 -10.98 -13.75
CA PHE A 429 -7.67 -10.61 -13.31
C PHE A 429 -7.75 -10.63 -11.80
N LEU A 430 -8.54 -9.72 -11.22
CA LEU A 430 -8.79 -9.65 -9.79
C LEU A 430 -9.51 -10.92 -9.33
N GLN A 431 -8.91 -11.65 -8.40
CA GLN A 431 -9.46 -12.88 -7.83
C GLN A 431 -10.17 -12.62 -6.51
N ASN A 432 -9.55 -11.80 -5.64
CA ASN A 432 -10.09 -11.50 -4.34
C ASN A 432 -9.65 -10.11 -3.88
N ILE A 433 -10.46 -9.50 -3.01
CA ILE A 433 -10.16 -8.25 -2.33
C ILE A 433 -10.09 -8.55 -0.84
N THR A 434 -9.09 -8.01 -0.17
CA THR A 434 -8.93 -8.12 1.28
C THR A 434 -8.62 -6.74 1.84
N VAL A 435 -9.13 -6.42 3.03
CA VAL A 435 -8.82 -5.16 3.70
C VAL A 435 -7.97 -5.45 4.93
N ASP A 436 -6.86 -4.73 5.10
CA ASP A 436 -6.00 -4.84 6.28
C ASP A 436 -6.48 -3.95 7.43
N GLN A 437 -5.91 -4.14 8.61
CA GLN A 437 -6.28 -3.40 9.83
C GLN A 437 -6.03 -1.89 9.73
N ASP A 438 -5.06 -1.49 8.90
CA ASP A 438 -4.73 -0.10 8.58
C ASP A 438 -5.68 0.51 7.52
N GLY A 439 -6.73 -0.23 7.12
CA GLY A 439 -7.73 0.21 6.15
C GLY A 439 -7.29 0.11 4.70
N VAL A 440 -6.17 -0.56 4.42
CA VAL A 440 -5.64 -0.71 3.07
C VAL A 440 -6.39 -1.83 2.36
N VAL A 441 -6.98 -1.52 1.21
CA VAL A 441 -7.67 -2.44 0.32
C VAL A 441 -6.65 -3.06 -0.63
N HIS A 442 -6.39 -4.35 -0.45
CA HIS A 442 -5.51 -5.15 -1.28
C HIS A 442 -6.32 -5.94 -2.31
N GLY A 443 -5.92 -5.86 -3.58
CA GLY A 443 -6.41 -6.73 -4.63
C GLY A 443 -5.41 -7.87 -4.90
N ARG A 444 -5.86 -9.12 -4.78
CA ARG A 444 -5.09 -10.29 -5.22
C ARG A 444 -5.50 -10.66 -6.63
N TYR A 445 -4.51 -10.73 -7.53
CA TYR A 445 -4.72 -10.99 -8.94
C TYR A 445 -4.29 -12.41 -9.33
N SER A 446 -4.78 -12.88 -10.48
CA SER A 446 -4.52 -14.22 -11.01
C SER A 446 -3.07 -14.49 -11.38
N ASN A 447 -2.30 -13.42 -11.61
CA ASN A 447 -0.86 -13.47 -11.84
C ASN A 447 -0.04 -13.66 -10.53
N GLY A 448 -0.72 -13.78 -9.37
CA GLY A 448 -0.08 -13.98 -8.08
C GLY A 448 0.37 -12.69 -7.38
N VAL A 449 0.15 -11.54 -8.01
CA VAL A 449 0.51 -10.23 -7.46
C VAL A 449 -0.60 -9.72 -6.54
N ILE A 450 -0.19 -9.09 -5.44
CA ILE A 450 -1.08 -8.37 -4.52
C ILE A 450 -0.77 -6.88 -4.70
N LEU A 451 -1.78 -6.10 -5.08
CA LEU A 451 -1.65 -4.65 -5.25
C LEU A 451 -2.46 -3.91 -4.18
N ASP A 452 -1.86 -2.88 -3.62
CA ASP A 452 -2.54 -1.92 -2.75
C ASP A 452 -3.33 -0.94 -3.66
N LEU A 453 -4.65 -0.86 -3.47
CA LEU A 453 -5.54 -0.09 -4.36
C LEU A 453 -5.94 1.25 -3.72
N TYR A 454 -6.52 1.17 -2.52
CA TYR A 454 -7.03 2.32 -1.78
C TYR A 454 -6.76 2.14 -0.30
N GLN A 455 -6.72 3.24 0.44
CA GLN A 455 -6.76 3.24 1.90
C GLN A 455 -8.06 3.92 2.37
N VAL A 456 -8.91 3.18 3.06
CA VAL A 456 -10.16 3.70 3.61
C VAL A 456 -9.85 4.79 4.63
N THR A 457 -10.52 5.93 4.50
CA THR A 457 -10.36 7.08 5.40
C THR A 457 -11.32 6.98 6.58
N LEU A 458 -10.81 7.19 7.79
CA LEU A 458 -11.65 7.35 8.97
C LEU A 458 -11.78 8.83 9.33
N TYR A 459 -12.95 9.19 9.85
CA TYR A 459 -13.24 10.55 10.29
C TYR A 459 -13.56 10.59 11.77
N ASP A 460 -12.91 11.46 12.54
CA ASP A 460 -13.29 11.74 13.92
C ASP A 460 -13.83 13.17 14.05
N PHE A 461 -14.60 13.40 15.11
CA PHE A 461 -15.21 14.69 15.42
C PHE A 461 -14.82 15.11 16.83
N THR A 462 -14.69 16.43 17.05
CA THR A 462 -14.41 16.96 18.40
C THR A 462 -15.55 16.60 19.37
N SER A 463 -16.80 16.63 18.91
CA SER A 463 -17.97 16.24 19.70
C SER A 463 -18.94 15.37 18.89
N PRO A 464 -18.77 14.03 18.91
CA PRO A 464 -19.65 13.12 18.17
C PRO A 464 -21.12 13.19 18.60
N THR A 465 -21.39 13.53 19.86
CA THR A 465 -22.75 13.63 20.42
C THR A 465 -23.62 14.70 19.75
N ASN A 466 -23.00 15.69 19.10
CA ASN A 466 -23.68 16.79 18.41
C ASN A 466 -23.83 16.56 16.90
N LEU A 467 -23.50 15.36 16.41
CA LEU A 467 -23.81 14.98 15.03
C LEU A 467 -25.32 14.86 14.86
N ARG A 468 -25.81 15.35 13.72
CA ARG A 468 -27.23 15.25 13.38
C ARG A 468 -27.48 13.92 12.67
N ARG A 469 -28.57 13.24 13.01
CA ARG A 469 -29.00 12.01 12.35
C ARG A 469 -29.83 12.35 11.12
N GLU A 470 -29.48 11.80 9.96
CA GLU A 470 -30.22 11.99 8.70
C GLU A 470 -31.11 10.79 8.33
N GLY A 471 -31.08 9.72 9.14
CA GLY A 471 -31.75 8.45 8.86
C GLY A 471 -30.80 7.43 8.21
N GLY A 472 -31.21 6.16 8.13
CA GLY A 472 -30.38 5.11 7.52
C GLY A 472 -29.02 4.87 8.20
N ASN A 473 -28.90 5.16 9.50
CA ASN A 473 -27.63 5.17 10.25
C ASN A 473 -26.59 6.18 9.75
N LEU A 474 -27.04 7.22 9.05
CA LEU A 474 -26.20 8.30 8.55
C LEU A 474 -26.24 9.50 9.50
N PHE A 475 -25.09 10.14 9.62
CA PHE A 475 -24.85 11.33 10.40
C PHE A 475 -24.36 12.46 9.50
N SER A 476 -24.78 13.69 9.78
CA SER A 476 -24.29 14.92 9.16
C SER A 476 -23.57 15.76 10.20
N GLU A 477 -22.54 16.47 9.76
CA GLU A 477 -21.80 17.40 10.62
C GLU A 477 -22.68 18.61 10.96
N THR A 478 -22.48 19.15 12.17
CA THR A 478 -23.13 20.36 12.63
C THR A 478 -22.09 21.35 13.13
N ARG A 479 -22.46 22.62 13.23
CA ARG A 479 -21.57 23.63 13.84
C ARG A 479 -21.12 23.27 15.27
N ALA A 480 -21.89 22.45 15.99
CA ALA A 480 -21.59 22.03 17.35
C ALA A 480 -20.80 20.71 17.44
N SER A 481 -20.76 19.89 16.37
CA SER A 481 -19.90 18.68 16.33
C SER A 481 -18.42 19.03 16.09
N GLY A 482 -18.18 20.20 15.49
CA GLY A 482 -16.89 20.56 14.89
C GLY A 482 -16.75 19.95 13.50
N ASP A 483 -15.68 20.35 12.82
CA ASP A 483 -15.35 19.89 11.47
C ASP A 483 -14.89 18.42 11.50
N ALA A 484 -15.12 17.69 10.42
CA ALA A 484 -14.67 16.32 10.26
C ALA A 484 -13.16 16.25 10.05
N LEU A 485 -12.45 15.55 10.94
CA LEU A 485 -11.00 15.34 10.80
C LEU A 485 -10.74 13.97 10.17
N ALA A 486 -10.15 13.95 8.97
CA ALA A 486 -9.75 12.72 8.28
C ALA A 486 -8.41 12.18 8.79
N GLY A 487 -8.29 10.87 8.93
CA GLY A 487 -7.04 10.19 9.25
C GLY A 487 -7.01 8.73 8.81
N PRO A 488 -5.81 8.14 8.67
CA PRO A 488 -5.68 6.71 8.43
C PRO A 488 -6.11 5.92 9.67
N ALA A 489 -6.60 4.71 9.46
CA ALA A 489 -6.88 3.80 10.56
C ALA A 489 -5.59 3.48 11.34
N ASN A 490 -5.72 3.13 12.62
CA ASN A 490 -4.61 2.74 13.50
C ASN A 490 -3.59 3.88 13.79
N ALA A 491 -3.87 5.12 13.38
CA ALA A 491 -3.09 6.30 13.76
C ALA A 491 -3.58 6.93 15.07
N ASN A 492 -2.73 7.75 15.71
CA ASN A 492 -3.03 8.41 16.99
C ASN A 492 -4.37 9.18 16.94
N GLY A 493 -5.38 8.68 17.65
CA GLY A 493 -6.72 9.27 17.73
C GLY A 493 -7.79 8.53 16.94
N TYR A 494 -7.41 7.66 16.00
CA TYR A 494 -8.32 6.87 15.17
C TYR A 494 -8.37 5.41 15.63
N GLY A 495 -9.51 4.76 15.37
CA GLY A 495 -9.68 3.32 15.56
C GLY A 495 -8.96 2.50 14.49
N SER A 496 -8.93 1.20 14.68
CA SER A 496 -8.51 0.25 13.65
C SER A 496 -9.69 -0.18 12.79
N ILE A 497 -9.44 -0.68 11.58
CA ILE A 497 -10.48 -1.35 10.78
C ILE A 497 -10.35 -2.85 10.99
N ASN A 498 -11.47 -3.54 11.18
CA ASN A 498 -11.51 -4.99 11.20
C ASN A 498 -12.24 -5.43 9.93
N SER A 499 -11.52 -6.13 9.05
CA SER A 499 -12.13 -6.76 7.87
C SER A 499 -12.98 -7.96 8.28
N ASN A 500 -13.93 -8.33 7.42
CA ASN A 500 -14.81 -9.49 7.60
C ASN A 500 -15.61 -9.40 8.90
N SER A 501 -16.00 -8.18 9.28
CA SER A 501 -16.76 -7.97 10.50
C SER A 501 -17.68 -6.77 10.38
N LEU A 502 -18.83 -6.87 11.04
CA LEU A 502 -19.80 -5.78 11.16
C LEU A 502 -19.96 -5.40 12.64
N GLU A 503 -20.00 -4.09 12.90
CA GLU A 503 -20.34 -3.57 14.22
C GLU A 503 -21.86 -3.72 14.43
N GLN A 504 -22.26 -4.40 15.51
CA GLN A 504 -23.66 -4.51 15.93
C GLN A 504 -24.12 -3.28 16.72
N SER A 505 -25.43 -3.18 16.93
CA SER A 505 -25.99 -2.15 17.81
C SER A 505 -25.37 -2.20 19.20
N ASN A 506 -25.12 -1.04 19.81
CA ASN A 506 -24.67 -0.95 21.20
C ASN A 506 -25.83 -1.03 22.22
N VAL A 507 -27.05 -1.30 21.76
CA VAL A 507 -28.25 -1.39 22.58
C VAL A 507 -28.31 -2.73 23.32
N ASP A 508 -28.47 -2.67 24.64
CA ASP A 508 -28.69 -3.84 25.50
C ASP A 508 -30.18 -3.98 25.83
N LEU A 509 -30.84 -4.99 25.26
CA LEU A 509 -32.27 -5.24 25.44
C LEU A 509 -32.68 -5.35 26.91
N ALA A 510 -31.88 -6.02 27.76
CA ALA A 510 -32.23 -6.19 29.16
C ALA A 510 -32.27 -4.83 29.87
N ARG A 511 -31.29 -3.96 29.58
CA ARG A 511 -31.25 -2.60 30.11
C ARG A 511 -32.40 -1.75 29.57
N GLU A 512 -32.67 -1.79 28.27
CA GLU A 512 -33.75 -1.01 27.66
C GLU A 512 -35.14 -1.44 28.18
N PHE A 513 -35.39 -2.74 28.35
CA PHE A 513 -36.67 -3.23 28.92
C PHE A 513 -36.86 -2.81 30.37
N VAL A 514 -35.81 -2.83 31.19
CA VAL A 514 -35.89 -2.31 32.57
C VAL A 514 -36.18 -0.81 32.56
N GLN A 515 -35.51 -0.04 31.70
CA GLN A 515 -35.78 1.40 31.55
C GLN A 515 -37.19 1.68 31.02
N MET A 516 -37.72 0.83 30.14
CA MET A 516 -39.09 0.92 29.66
C MET A 516 -40.07 0.70 30.81
N ILE A 517 -39.89 -0.34 31.62
CA ILE A 517 -40.75 -0.61 32.79
C ILE A 517 -40.70 0.54 33.79
N THR A 518 -39.52 1.12 34.08
CA THR A 518 -39.42 2.25 35.01
C THR A 518 -40.07 3.51 34.45
N THR A 519 -39.88 3.80 33.15
CA THR A 519 -40.52 4.92 32.46
C THR A 519 -42.04 4.74 32.41
N GLN A 520 -42.55 3.51 32.26
CA GLN A 520 -43.97 3.19 32.23
C GLN A 520 -44.61 3.46 33.60
N ARG A 521 -43.94 3.03 34.67
CA ARG A 521 -44.37 3.31 36.05
C ARG A 521 -44.34 4.81 36.34
N GLY A 522 -43.35 5.55 35.83
CA GLY A 522 -43.29 7.00 35.90
C GLY A 522 -44.48 7.68 35.20
N PHE A 523 -44.79 7.26 33.99
CA PHE A 523 -45.96 7.73 33.23
C PHE A 523 -47.29 7.45 33.97
N GLN A 524 -47.47 6.23 34.50
CA GLN A 524 -48.66 5.86 35.29
C GLN A 524 -48.77 6.67 36.60
N SER A 525 -47.65 6.94 37.26
CA SER A 525 -47.59 7.76 38.47
C SER A 525 -48.02 9.20 38.20
N ASN A 526 -47.50 9.82 37.12
CA ASN A 526 -47.87 11.18 36.72
C ASN A 526 -49.34 11.29 36.31
N SER A 527 -49.88 10.28 35.63
CA SER A 527 -51.32 10.22 35.32
C SER A 527 -52.17 10.19 36.61
N LYS A 528 -51.74 9.44 37.62
CA LYS A 528 -52.45 9.38 38.90
C LYS A 528 -52.48 10.74 39.62
N VAL A 529 -51.40 11.53 39.55
CA VAL A 529 -51.37 12.91 40.08
C VAL A 529 -52.45 13.79 39.43
N ILE A 530 -52.64 13.66 38.11
CA ILE A 530 -53.69 14.40 37.39
C ILE A 530 -55.07 13.97 37.89
N THR A 531 -55.34 12.66 37.98
CA THR A 531 -56.65 12.16 38.45
C THR A 531 -56.96 12.59 39.89
N THR A 532 -55.97 12.57 40.79
CA THR A 532 -56.17 13.02 42.18
C THR A 532 -56.43 14.53 42.23
N THR A 533 -55.76 15.30 41.37
CA THR A 533 -55.98 16.74 41.27
C THR A 533 -57.39 17.05 40.73
N ASP A 534 -57.86 16.28 39.76
CA ASP A 534 -59.20 16.40 39.20
C ASP A 534 -60.30 16.08 40.23
N THR A 535 -60.14 15.01 41.01
CA THR A 535 -61.04 14.70 42.13
C THR A 535 -61.07 15.82 43.19
N MET A 536 -59.91 16.44 43.48
CA MET A 536 -59.85 17.58 44.40
C MET A 536 -60.53 18.83 43.82
N LEU A 537 -60.45 19.08 42.50
CA LEU A 537 -61.20 20.16 41.86
C LEU A 537 -62.71 19.91 41.92
N GLU A 538 -63.14 18.67 41.67
CA GLU A 538 -64.55 18.29 41.74
C GLU A 538 -65.12 18.50 43.15
N THR A 539 -64.40 18.09 44.20
CA THR A 539 -64.82 18.36 45.58
C THR A 539 -64.90 19.86 45.89
N VAL A 540 -63.94 20.66 45.42
CA VAL A 540 -63.96 22.13 45.58
C VAL A 540 -65.14 22.78 44.84
N VAL A 541 -65.44 22.33 43.62
CA VAL A 541 -66.60 22.78 42.85
C VAL A 541 -67.90 22.45 43.58
N ASN A 542 -67.99 21.26 44.17
CA ASN A 542 -69.15 20.83 44.95
C ASN A 542 -69.30 21.58 46.28
N MET A 543 -68.23 22.11 46.87
CA MET A 543 -68.31 22.96 48.08
C MET A 543 -68.78 24.40 47.79
N LYS A 544 -68.65 24.88 46.55
CA LYS A 544 -69.09 26.23 46.16
C LYS A 544 -70.61 26.31 45.92
N ARG A 545 -71.25 25.16 45.72
CA ARG A 545 -72.69 25.01 45.56
C ARG A 545 -73.36 24.86 46.92
#